data_AF-A0A8T6BWF6-F1
#
_entry.id   AF-A0A8T6BWF6-F1
#
_cell.length_a   1.000
_cell.length_b   1.000
_cell.length_c   1.000
_cell.angle_alpha   90.00
_cell.angle_beta   90.00
_cell.angle_gamma   90.00
#
_symmetry.space_group_name_H-M   'P 1'
#
loop_
_entity.id
_entity.type
_entity.pdbx_description
1 polymer ?
#
loop_
_entity_poly.entity_id
_entity_poly.type
_entity_poly.pdbx_seq_one_letter_code
_entity_poly.pdbx_strand_id
1 'polypeptide(L)' 'MKPARVPQTVVAPDCWGDLPWGKLYRKALERQLNPWFTKMYGFHLLKIGNLSAEINCEACAVSH' A
#
# COMPACT_ATOMS: atom_id res chain seq x y z
N MET A 1 -28.15 -27.60 1.57
CA MET A 1 -27.39 -26.35 1.72
C MET A 1 -26.91 -25.89 0.35
N LYS A 2 -27.20 -24.65 -0.07
CA LYS A 2 -26.58 -24.07 -1.28
C LYS A 2 -25.11 -23.75 -0.95
N PRO A 3 -24.15 -24.08 -1.82
CA PRO A 3 -22.76 -23.75 -1.54
C PRO A 3 -22.60 -22.23 -1.49
N ALA A 4 -21.99 -21.72 -0.42
CA ALA A 4 -21.70 -20.29 -0.20
C ALA A 4 -20.55 -19.78 -1.09
N ARG A 5 -20.35 -20.38 -2.26
CA ARG A 5 -19.34 -19.95 -3.23
C ARG A 5 -20.04 -19.04 -4.24
N VAL A 6 -20.07 -17.76 -3.93
CA VAL A 6 -20.24 -16.75 -4.97
C VAL A 6 -18.91 -16.72 -5.74
N PRO A 7 -18.88 -16.98 -7.06
CA PRO A 7 -17.69 -16.80 -7.86
C PRO A 7 -17.45 -15.29 -8.03
N GLN A 8 -17.03 -14.63 -6.96
CA GLN A 8 -16.60 -13.25 -7.01
C GLN A 8 -15.12 -13.25 -7.35
N THR A 9 -14.81 -13.00 -8.62
CA THR A 9 -13.44 -12.73 -9.05
C THR A 9 -13.02 -11.40 -8.44
N VAL A 10 -12.06 -11.44 -7.52
CA VAL A 10 -11.44 -10.24 -6.99
C VAL A 10 -10.47 -9.72 -8.04
N VAL A 11 -10.79 -8.58 -8.64
CA VAL A 11 -9.87 -7.86 -9.51
C VAL A 11 -8.94 -7.04 -8.61
N ALA A 12 -7.63 -7.19 -8.81
CA ALA A 12 -6.66 -6.38 -8.08
C ALA A 12 -6.78 -4.91 -8.54
N PRO A 13 -6.77 -3.94 -7.61
CA PRO A 13 -6.79 -2.53 -7.96
C PRO A 13 -5.47 -2.12 -8.63
N ASP A 14 -5.55 -1.23 -9.61
CA ASP A 14 -4.38 -0.65 -10.27
C ASP A 14 -3.88 0.58 -9.52
N CYS A 15 -4.74 1.27 -8.77
CA CYS A 15 -4.40 2.41 -7.95
C CYS A 15 -5.26 2.48 -6.67
N TRP A 16 -4.87 3.34 -5.72
CA TRP A 16 -5.68 3.54 -4.50
C TRP A 16 -7.06 4.15 -4.81
N GLY A 17 -7.27 4.73 -5.99
CA GLY A 17 -8.57 5.25 -6.42
C GLY A 17 -9.61 4.16 -6.67
N ASP A 18 -9.18 2.95 -7.01
CA ASP A 18 -10.07 1.82 -7.35
C ASP A 18 -10.67 1.16 -6.12
N LEU A 19 -10.05 1.39 -4.96
CA LEU A 19 -10.54 0.92 -3.68
C LEU A 19 -11.57 1.90 -3.11
N PRO A 20 -12.71 1.41 -2.58
CA PRO A 20 -13.59 2.24 -1.77
C PRO A 20 -12.76 2.89 -0.64
N TRP A 21 -12.82 4.22 -0.52
CA TRP A 21 -12.04 4.99 0.46
C TRP A 21 -10.52 4.83 0.34
N GLY A 22 -9.97 4.37 -0.78
CA GLY A 22 -8.55 4.01 -0.85
C GLY A 22 -7.58 5.17 -0.60
N LYS A 23 -7.96 6.41 -0.94
CA LYS A 23 -7.19 7.61 -0.53
C LYS A 23 -7.06 7.74 1.00
N LEU A 24 -8.11 7.39 1.75
CA LEU A 24 -8.09 7.40 3.21
C LEU A 24 -7.21 6.26 3.75
N TYR A 25 -7.31 5.07 3.17
CA TYR A 25 -6.47 3.94 3.53
C TYR A 25 -4.98 4.23 3.28
N ARG A 26 -4.64 4.77 2.11
CA ARG A 26 -3.28 5.22 1.80
C ARG A 26 -2.75 6.19 2.85
N LYS A 27 -3.50 7.25 3.18
CA LYS A 27 -3.10 8.23 4.20
C LYS A 27 -2.92 7.61 5.58
N ALA A 28 -3.81 6.69 5.96
CA ALA A 28 -3.72 5.99 7.25
C ALA A 28 -2.46 5.13 7.30
N LEU A 29 -2.14 4.42 6.22
CA LEU A 29 -0.96 3.58 6.08
C LEU A 29 0.34 4.41 6.11
N GLU A 30 0.41 5.50 5.33
CA GLU A 30 1.54 6.44 5.36
C GLU A 30 1.78 7.00 6.77
N ARG A 31 0.71 7.39 7.48
CA ARG A 31 0.82 7.88 8.86
C ARG A 31 1.41 6.85 9.80
N GLN A 32 1.04 5.58 9.65
CA GLN A 32 1.55 4.49 10.48
C GLN A 32 2.99 4.10 10.12
N LEU A 33 3.38 4.21 8.85
CA LEU A 33 4.73 3.86 8.39
C LEU A 33 5.77 4.95 8.64
N ASN A 34 5.38 6.23 8.62
CA ASN A 34 6.31 7.36 8.80
C ASN A 34 7.24 7.23 10.02
N PRO A 35 6.78 6.86 11.23
CA PRO A 35 7.66 6.67 12.39
C PRO A 35 8.67 5.52 12.25
N TRP A 36 8.44 4.59 11.31
CA TRP A 36 9.31 3.46 11.04
C TRP A 36 10.28 3.74 9.90
N PHE A 37 9.89 4.57 8.93
CA PHE A 37 10.78 4.98 7.83
C PHE A 37 12.08 5.63 8.33
N THR A 38 12.02 6.40 9.41
CA THR A 38 13.22 6.98 10.04
C THR A 38 14.12 5.96 10.74
N LYS A 39 13.60 4.76 11.00
CA LYS A 39 14.32 3.65 11.64
C LYS A 39 14.75 2.58 10.64
N MET A 40 14.37 2.71 9.37
CA MET A 40 14.74 1.81 8.30
C MET A 40 16.13 2.20 7.80
N TYR A 41 17.06 1.26 7.84
CA TYR A 41 18.43 1.42 7.36
C TYR A 41 18.70 0.37 6.29
N GLY A 42 19.54 0.71 5.32
CA GLY A 42 19.87 -0.17 4.20
C GLY A 42 20.25 0.60 2.95
N PHE A 43 20.38 -0.12 1.84
CA PHE A 43 20.82 0.44 0.57
C PHE A 43 19.66 0.91 -0.32
N HIS A 44 18.60 0.10 -0.45
CA HIS A 44 17.47 0.38 -1.33
C HIS A 44 16.14 -0.01 -0.68
N LEU A 45 15.15 0.89 -0.77
CA LEU A 45 13.76 0.60 -0.42
C LEU A 45 12.99 0.25 -1.71
N LEU A 46 12.76 -1.04 -1.95
CA LEU A 46 12.01 -1.48 -3.13
C LEU A 46 10.50 -1.40 -2.89
N LYS A 47 9.80 -0.68 -3.77
CA LYS A 47 8.33 -0.66 -3.86
C LYS A 47 7.87 -1.71 -4.87
N ILE A 48 6.97 -2.61 -4.45
CA ILE A 48 6.46 -3.72 -5.27
C ILE A 48 4.97 -3.50 -5.59
N GLY A 49 4.66 -3.36 -6.87
CA GLY A 49 3.29 -3.17 -7.39
C GLY A 49 2.77 -1.73 -7.24
N ASN A 50 1.71 -1.41 -7.98
CA ASN A 50 1.25 -0.04 -8.19
C ASN A 50 0.85 0.69 -6.90
N LEU A 51 0.13 0.01 -6.00
CA LEU A 51 -0.29 0.64 -4.74
C LEU A 51 0.90 1.06 -3.89
N SER A 52 1.98 0.27 -3.87
CA SER A 52 3.19 0.62 -3.12
C SER A 52 3.95 1.77 -3.77
N ALA A 53 3.94 1.85 -5.12
CA ALA A 53 4.54 2.95 -5.87
C ALA A 53 3.99 4.30 -5.40
N GLU A 54 2.68 4.33 -5.16
CA GLU A 54 1.96 5.51 -4.69
C GLU A 54 2.24 5.89 -3.22
N ILE A 55 2.72 5.01 -2.35
CA ILE A 55 2.96 5.36 -0.94
C ILE A 55 4.07 6.42 -0.83
N ASN A 56 3.81 7.53 -0.14
CA ASN A 56 4.87 8.49 0.15
C ASN A 56 5.87 7.91 1.16
N CYS A 57 7.13 7.78 0.74
CA CYS A 57 8.24 7.29 1.56
C CYS A 57 9.34 8.34 1.76
N GLU A 58 9.11 9.62 1.48
CA GLU A 58 10.11 10.70 1.60
C GLU A 58 10.74 10.83 3.00
N ALA A 59 10.04 10.36 4.03
CA ALA A 59 10.56 10.32 5.41
C ALA A 59 11.56 9.17 5.64
N CYS A 60 11.79 8.30 4.66
CA CYS A 60 12.71 7.17 4.75
C CYS A 60 14.14 7.61 4.39
N ALA A 61 15.09 7.30 5.25
CA ALA A 61 16.50 7.67 5.06
C ALA A 61 17.21 6.85 3.97
N VAL A 62 16.58 5.78 3.50
CA VAL A 62 17.12 4.90 2.44
C VAL A 62 16.77 5.49 1.08
N SER A 63 17.77 5.65 0.21
CA SER A 63 17.57 6.12 -1.17
C SER A 63 16.49 5.32 -1.92
N HIS A 64 15.62 6.05 -2.63
CA HIS A 64 14.46 5.52 -3.37
C HIS A 64 14.77 5.33 -4.85
#